data_AF-A0A1Q3DKK0-F1
#
_entry.id   AF-A0A1Q3DKK0-F1
#
_cell.length_a   1.000
_cell.length_b   1.000
_cell.length_c   1.000
_cell.angle_alpha   90.00
_cell.angle_beta   90.00
_cell.angle_gamma   90.00
#
_symmetry.space_group_name_H-M   'P 1'
#
loop_
_entity.id
_entity.type
_entity.pdbx_description
1 polymer ?
#
loop_
_entity_poly.entity_id
_entity_poly.type
_entity_poly.pdbx_seq_one_letter_code
_entity_poly.pdbx_strand_id
1 'polypeptide(L)'
;MWDLLEVTYEGTNQVKESKISMLVHEYELFMMHDNESISDMFTRFTTIINSLTAIEEAKDLFTLSLEQLLGSLMTHETTMKNYEHVEVKKKKSIAFKASKEDSESDEDGDVALITSQFKSDEEVAHIAYMAIEDEEENEVKFTFDELQNAYENLYVEYENVCLKNKTLKKNAISMSKDIDDLKSENSKYLNEIESLKDKNRIYMNEIEILNVSSKLSIDSLEENEKLKIEIDALKKTFLNFLIVLTSWIIC
;
A
#
# COMPACT_ATOMS: atom_id res chain seq x y z
N MET A 1 20.46 2.10 -18.42
CA MET A 1 20.81 3.54 -18.43
C MET A 1 19.91 4.30 -17.46
N TRP A 2 18.60 4.06 -17.50
CA TRP A 2 17.63 4.52 -16.50
C TRP A 2 17.88 3.93 -15.10
N ASP A 3 18.13 2.63 -14.98
CA ASP A 3 18.42 1.98 -13.68
C ASP A 3 19.64 2.57 -12.96
N LEU A 4 20.65 3.01 -13.72
CA LEU A 4 21.84 3.66 -13.16
C LEU A 4 21.51 5.08 -12.69
N LEU A 5 20.68 5.81 -13.44
CA LEU A 5 20.23 7.15 -13.09
C LEU A 5 19.36 7.13 -11.81
N GLU A 6 18.45 6.16 -11.73
CA GLU A 6 17.58 5.87 -10.59
C GLU A 6 18.39 5.53 -9.34
N VAL A 7 19.36 4.61 -9.46
CA VAL A 7 20.26 4.26 -8.35
C VAL A 7 21.11 5.45 -7.91
N THR A 8 21.58 6.30 -8.84
CA THR A 8 22.41 7.47 -8.49
C THR A 8 21.65 8.65 -7.91
N TYR A 9 20.38 8.84 -8.28
CA TYR A 9 19.59 10.00 -7.83
C TYR A 9 18.74 9.69 -6.59
N GLU A 10 18.23 8.47 -6.48
CA GLU A 10 17.28 8.08 -5.42
C GLU A 10 17.92 7.22 -4.31
N GLY A 11 19.06 6.60 -4.61
CA GLY A 11 19.74 5.65 -3.74
C GLY A 11 19.19 4.23 -3.86
N THR A 12 20.01 3.22 -3.54
CA THR A 12 19.59 1.82 -3.58
C THR A 12 18.55 1.50 -2.49
N ASN A 13 17.75 0.45 -2.68
CA ASN A 13 16.81 -0.03 -1.65
C ASN A 13 17.50 -0.29 -0.30
N GLN A 14 18.75 -0.76 -0.33
CA GLN A 14 19.55 -0.94 0.88
C GLN A 14 19.83 0.38 1.62
N VAL A 15 20.09 1.47 0.89
CA VAL A 15 20.26 2.81 1.47
C VAL A 15 18.94 3.33 2.05
N LYS A 16 17.81 3.09 1.36
CA LYS A 16 16.48 3.49 1.85
C LYS A 16 16.12 2.76 3.15
N GLU A 17 16.28 1.44 3.21
CA GLU A 17 16.03 0.64 4.41
C GLU A 17 16.97 1.05 5.56
N SER A 18 18.24 1.35 5.27
CA SER A 18 19.17 1.88 6.28
C SER A 18 18.75 3.27 6.82
N LYS A 19 18.22 4.15 5.96
CA LYS A 19 17.72 5.48 6.36
C LYS A 19 16.46 5.36 7.22
N ILE A 20 15.53 4.47 6.86
CA ILE A 20 14.33 4.18 7.67
C ILE A 20 14.75 3.67 9.04
N SER A 21 15.66 2.68 9.10
CA SER A 21 16.12 2.13 10.38
C SER A 21 16.76 3.19 11.28
N MET A 22 17.48 4.16 10.71
CA MET A 22 18.08 5.26 11.46
C MET A 22 17.02 6.24 11.98
N LEU A 23 16.06 6.65 11.14
CA LEU A 23 14.98 7.57 11.53
C LEU A 23 14.04 6.95 12.58
N VAL A 24 13.75 5.66 12.47
CA VAL A 24 12.98 4.92 13.48
C VAL A 24 13.73 4.92 14.81
N HIS A 25 15.03 4.67 14.80
CA HIS A 25 15.83 4.71 16.02
C HIS A 25 15.88 6.12 16.64
N GLU A 26 16.00 7.15 15.80
CA GLU A 26 15.95 8.55 16.24
C GLU A 26 14.61 8.90 16.88
N TYR A 27 13.50 8.40 16.31
CA TYR A 27 12.16 8.51 16.89
C TYR A 27 12.04 7.76 18.23
N GLU A 28 12.56 6.54 18.34
CA GLU A 28 12.51 5.74 19.58
C GLU A 28 13.26 6.38 20.74
N LEU A 29 14.36 7.08 20.44
CA LEU A 29 15.17 7.81 21.42
C LEU A 29 14.74 9.28 21.59
N PHE A 30 13.65 9.70 20.93
CA PHE A 30 13.23 11.08 20.93
C PHE A 30 12.71 11.50 22.31
N MET A 31 13.42 12.44 22.94
CA MET A 31 13.10 13.00 24.24
C MET A 31 13.33 14.51 24.21
N MET A 32 12.49 15.25 24.91
CA MET A 32 12.68 16.69 25.09
C MET A 32 13.99 16.97 25.82
N HIS A 33 14.75 17.96 25.36
CA HIS A 33 16.00 18.40 25.98
C HIS A 33 15.74 19.46 27.06
N ASP A 34 16.64 19.53 28.05
CA ASP A 34 16.49 20.46 29.18
C ASP A 34 16.52 21.95 28.77
N ASN A 35 17.10 22.25 27.60
CA ASN A 35 17.33 23.61 27.10
C ASN A 35 16.54 23.95 25.81
N GLU A 36 15.47 23.22 25.50
CA GLU A 36 14.65 23.51 24.32
C GLU A 36 13.22 23.92 24.70
N SER A 37 12.57 24.74 23.86
CA SER A 37 11.15 25.02 24.03
C SER A 37 10.30 23.87 23.48
N ILE A 38 9.04 23.79 23.89
CA ILE A 38 8.08 22.83 23.34
C ILE A 38 7.93 23.01 21.81
N SER A 39 8.02 24.25 21.30
CA SER A 39 7.94 24.52 19.86
C SER A 39 9.15 23.97 19.11
N ASP A 40 10.35 24.06 19.70
CA ASP A 40 11.58 23.52 19.10
C ASP A 40 11.53 22.00 19.07
N MET A 41 11.10 21.39 20.18
CA MET A 41 10.86 19.95 20.28
C MET A 41 9.86 19.48 19.22
N PHE A 42 8.71 20.17 19.09
CA PHE A 42 7.70 19.81 18.10
C PHE A 42 8.24 19.94 16.66
N THR A 43 9.03 20.97 16.37
CA THR A 43 9.66 21.15 15.05
C THR A 43 10.59 19.98 14.69
N ARG A 44 11.40 19.51 15.65
CA ARG A 44 12.27 18.34 15.46
C ARG A 44 11.46 17.06 15.25
N PHE A 45 10.42 16.87 16.06
CA PHE A 45 9.50 15.73 15.91
C PHE A 45 8.87 15.72 14.52
N THR A 46 8.31 16.85 14.08
CA THR A 46 7.73 17.01 12.73
C THR A 46 8.74 16.72 11.63
N THR A 47 10.01 17.12 11.82
CA THR A 47 11.08 16.83 10.83
C THR A 47 11.33 15.34 10.68
N ILE A 48 11.36 14.58 11.78
CA ILE A 48 11.52 13.12 11.77
C ILE A 48 10.33 12.46 11.06
N ILE A 49 9.11 12.85 11.42
CA ILE A 49 7.89 12.30 10.82
C ILE A 49 7.82 12.60 9.32
N ASN A 50 8.03 13.85 8.90
CA ASN A 50 8.00 14.22 7.49
C ASN A 50 9.05 13.46 6.67
N SER A 51 10.22 13.21 7.24
CA SER A 51 11.27 12.43 6.59
C SER A 51 10.89 10.95 6.42
N LEU A 52 10.21 10.37 7.40
CA LEU A 52 9.68 9.00 7.31
C LEU A 52 8.57 8.90 6.26
N THR A 53 7.60 9.84 6.28
CA THR A 53 6.49 9.87 5.31
C THR A 53 6.99 10.03 3.88
N ALA A 54 7.95 10.91 3.62
CA ALA A 54 8.51 11.11 2.28
C ALA A 54 9.17 9.84 1.73
N ILE A 55 9.80 9.02 2.58
CA ILE A 55 10.41 7.75 2.17
C ILE A 55 9.34 6.67 1.94
N GLU A 56 8.28 6.64 2.75
CA GLU A 56 7.14 5.73 2.58
C GLU A 56 6.37 6.01 1.28
N GLU A 57 6.08 7.28 0.98
CA GLU A 57 5.44 7.69 -0.28
C GLU A 57 6.30 7.32 -1.50
N ALA A 58 7.62 7.44 -1.40
CA ALA A 58 8.53 6.98 -2.46
C ALA A 58 8.54 5.45 -2.60
N LYS A 59 8.27 4.69 -1.53
CA LYS A 59 8.14 3.23 -1.57
C LYS A 59 6.82 2.81 -2.22
N ASP A 60 5.74 3.55 -1.96
CA ASP A 60 4.42 3.31 -2.57
C ASP A 60 4.34 3.68 -4.05
N LEU A 61 5.27 4.51 -4.54
CA LEU A 61 5.40 4.77 -5.98
C LEU A 61 5.70 3.49 -6.80
N PHE A 62 6.30 2.47 -6.18
CA PHE A 62 6.58 1.16 -6.78
C PHE A 62 5.42 0.15 -6.65
N THR A 63 4.43 0.42 -5.80
CA THR A 63 3.27 -0.47 -5.59
C THR A 63 2.10 -0.11 -6.50
N LEU A 64 2.09 1.11 -7.06
CA LEU A 64 1.10 1.56 -8.01
C LEU A 64 1.33 0.91 -9.38
N SER A 65 0.28 0.31 -9.94
CA SER A 65 0.34 -0.26 -11.29
C SER A 65 0.63 0.84 -12.31
N LEU A 66 1.29 0.49 -13.41
CA LEU A 66 1.63 1.42 -14.50
C LEU A 66 0.39 2.17 -15.03
N GLU A 67 -0.79 1.56 -14.92
CA GLU A 67 -2.09 2.14 -15.24
C GLU A 67 -2.54 3.22 -14.23
N GLN A 68 -2.28 3.02 -12.93
CA GLN A 68 -2.56 4.01 -11.88
C GLN A 68 -1.62 5.22 -11.98
N LEU A 69 -0.33 4.98 -12.24
CA LEU A 69 0.64 6.06 -12.43
C LEU A 69 0.32 6.89 -13.69
N LEU A 70 -0.03 6.22 -14.80
CA LEU A 70 -0.48 6.87 -16.02
C LEU A 70 -1.76 7.68 -15.78
N GLY A 71 -2.72 7.14 -15.02
CA GLY A 71 -3.96 7.84 -14.66
C GLY A 71 -3.70 9.10 -13.83
N SER A 72 -2.83 9.03 -12.83
CA SER A 72 -2.43 10.18 -12.01
C SER A 72 -1.71 11.25 -12.84
N LEU A 73 -0.80 10.83 -13.73
CA LEU A 73 -0.07 11.74 -14.61
C LEU A 73 -0.99 12.43 -15.62
N MET A 74 -1.92 11.70 -16.24
CA MET A 74 -2.94 12.25 -17.14
C MET A 74 -3.87 13.24 -16.41
N THR A 75 -4.21 12.95 -15.15
CA THR A 75 -5.03 13.84 -14.32
C THR A 75 -4.28 15.13 -14.02
N HIS A 76 -3.01 15.05 -13.61
CA HIS A 76 -2.17 16.21 -13.33
C HIS A 76 -1.89 17.06 -14.59
N GLU A 77 -1.66 16.43 -15.74
CA GLU A 77 -1.48 17.13 -17.02
C GLU A 77 -2.77 17.86 -17.44
N THR A 78 -3.93 17.24 -17.22
CA THR A 78 -5.23 17.85 -17.52
C THR A 78 -5.55 19.01 -16.59
N THR A 79 -5.24 18.90 -15.29
CA THR A 79 -5.39 20.03 -14.35
C THR A 79 -4.45 21.18 -14.70
N MET A 80 -3.19 20.92 -15.04
CA MET A 80 -2.24 21.94 -15.53
C MET A 80 -2.72 22.66 -16.80
N LYS A 81 -3.22 21.92 -17.80
CA LYS A 81 -3.78 22.51 -19.03
C LYS A 81 -5.06 23.32 -18.79
N ASN A 82 -5.84 22.98 -17.76
CA ASN A 82 -7.01 23.76 -17.37
C ASN A 82 -6.63 25.11 -16.74
N TYR A 83 -5.47 25.23 -16.08
CA TYR A 83 -4.97 26.50 -15.56
C TYR A 83 -4.45 27.44 -16.66
N GLU A 84 -3.92 26.92 -17.78
CA GLU A 84 -3.56 27.75 -18.95
C GLU A 84 -4.77 28.36 -19.67
N HIS A 85 -5.97 27.76 -19.56
CA HIS A 85 -7.17 28.28 -20.23
C HIS A 85 -7.98 29.32 -19.43
N VAL A 86 -7.66 29.56 -18.15
CA VAL A 86 -8.40 30.50 -17.29
C VAL A 86 -7.85 31.93 -17.33
N GLU A 87 -6.59 32.15 -17.75
CA GLU A 87 -5.99 33.50 -17.74
C GLU A 87 -6.52 34.48 -18.81
N VAL A 88 -7.32 34.04 -19.80
CA VAL A 88 -7.70 34.93 -20.93
C VAL A 88 -9.07 35.59 -20.80
N LYS A 89 -9.93 35.27 -19.82
CA LYS A 89 -11.25 35.94 -19.71
C LYS A 89 -11.71 36.23 -18.29
N LYS A 90 -11.27 37.36 -17.74
CA LYS A 90 -12.10 38.30 -16.94
C LYS A 90 -11.37 39.65 -16.74
N LYS A 91 -11.46 40.54 -17.74
CA LYS A 91 -11.38 41.99 -17.51
C LYS A 91 -12.81 42.54 -17.37
N LYS A 92 -13.20 42.94 -16.17
CA LYS A 92 -14.19 44.02 -15.97
C LYS A 92 -13.48 45.16 -15.26
N SER A 93 -13.26 46.20 -16.06
CA SER A 93 -12.65 47.50 -15.76
C SER A 93 -13.56 48.34 -14.87
N ILE A 94 -13.00 49.02 -13.86
CA ILE A 94 -13.46 50.34 -13.42
C ILE A 94 -12.21 51.17 -13.12
N ALA A 95 -12.08 52.28 -13.85
CA ALA A 95 -10.94 53.19 -13.87
C ALA A 95 -11.17 54.37 -12.92
N PHE A 96 -10.09 54.99 -12.41
CA PHE A 96 -10.07 56.41 -12.08
C PHE A 96 -8.77 57.06 -12.57
N LYS A 97 -8.93 58.21 -13.21
CA LYS A 97 -7.92 58.91 -14.03
C LYS A 97 -6.91 59.67 -13.18
N ALA A 98 -5.64 59.59 -13.58
CA ALA A 98 -4.64 60.61 -13.34
C ALA A 98 -4.83 61.75 -14.34
N SER A 99 -4.82 63.00 -13.86
CA SER A 99 -4.65 64.20 -14.68
C SER A 99 -3.31 64.85 -14.36
N LYS A 100 -2.72 65.38 -15.42
CA LYS A 100 -1.31 65.60 -15.67
C LYS A 100 -0.81 66.94 -15.13
N GLU A 101 0.50 66.95 -14.94
CA GLU A 101 1.46 68.05 -14.81
C GLU A 101 1.07 69.34 -15.51
N ASP A 102 1.38 70.47 -14.87
CA ASP A 102 1.99 71.61 -15.55
C ASP A 102 3.31 71.93 -14.85
N SER A 103 4.37 71.87 -15.65
CA SER A 103 5.74 72.31 -15.39
C SER A 103 5.83 73.83 -15.30
N GLU A 104 6.77 74.37 -14.53
CA GLU A 104 7.82 75.26 -15.06
C GLU A 104 8.89 75.63 -14.00
N SER A 105 10.14 75.36 -14.41
CA SER A 105 11.43 76.03 -14.14
C SER A 105 11.82 76.53 -12.73
N ASP A 106 12.90 75.92 -12.25
CA ASP A 106 14.18 76.50 -11.81
C ASP A 106 14.29 77.47 -10.61
N GLU A 107 15.26 77.08 -9.78
CA GLU A 107 16.14 77.84 -8.88
C GLU A 107 15.75 78.05 -7.39
N ASP A 108 16.62 77.46 -6.57
CA ASP A 108 17.13 77.86 -5.25
C ASP A 108 16.27 77.57 -3.99
N GLY A 109 16.81 76.76 -3.07
CA GLY A 109 16.18 76.49 -1.79
C GLY A 109 16.59 75.23 -1.03
N ASP A 110 17.84 74.78 -1.14
CA ASP A 110 18.34 73.77 -0.20
C ASP A 110 18.46 74.40 1.20
N VAL A 111 17.97 73.69 2.23
CA VAL A 111 18.07 73.93 3.70
C VAL A 111 16.72 74.06 4.46
N ALA A 112 15.54 73.86 3.85
CA ALA A 112 14.27 73.84 4.59
C ALA A 112 13.44 72.53 4.54
N LEU A 113 13.82 71.53 3.73
CA LEU A 113 12.97 70.37 3.43
C LEU A 113 13.09 69.16 4.36
N ILE A 114 14.00 69.17 5.35
CA ILE A 114 14.21 68.00 6.24
C ILE A 114 13.27 68.05 7.47
N THR A 115 12.70 69.21 7.82
CA THR A 115 12.00 69.36 9.11
C THR A 115 10.48 69.19 9.06
N SER A 116 9.87 68.93 7.90
CA SER A 116 8.41 68.73 7.78
C SER A 116 7.96 67.28 7.61
N GLN A 117 8.89 66.32 7.44
CA GLN A 117 8.59 64.89 7.21
C GLN A 117 8.48 64.06 8.50
N PHE A 118 8.44 64.68 9.68
CA PHE A 118 8.36 63.97 10.97
C PHE A 118 7.03 64.15 11.72
N LYS A 119 6.02 64.79 11.12
CA LYS A 119 4.71 65.02 11.78
C LYS A 119 3.56 64.16 11.28
N SER A 120 3.69 63.47 10.14
CA SER A 120 2.62 62.57 9.64
C SER A 120 2.60 61.22 10.34
N ASP A 121 3.74 60.73 10.79
CA ASP A 121 3.88 59.34 11.26
C ASP A 121 3.37 59.18 12.70
N GLU A 122 3.36 60.27 13.47
CA GLU A 122 2.84 60.29 14.85
C GLU A 122 1.31 60.33 14.89
N GLU A 123 0.67 61.01 13.93
CA GLU A 123 -0.80 61.03 13.79
C GLU A 123 -1.35 59.69 13.27
N VAL A 124 -0.62 59.03 12.36
CA VAL A 124 -0.98 57.69 11.87
C VAL A 124 -0.85 56.64 12.97
N ALA A 125 0.19 56.74 13.81
CA ALA A 125 0.33 55.86 14.98
C ALA A 125 -0.82 56.07 15.98
N HIS A 126 -1.27 57.29 16.20
CA HIS A 126 -2.36 57.58 17.14
C HIS A 126 -3.73 57.07 16.65
N ILE A 127 -3.99 57.11 15.34
CA ILE A 127 -5.20 56.53 14.72
C ILE A 127 -5.15 55.00 14.75
N ALA A 128 -3.98 54.41 14.51
CA ALA A 128 -3.78 52.96 14.61
C ALA A 128 -3.97 52.47 16.06
N TYR A 129 -3.51 53.22 17.06
CA TYR A 129 -3.72 52.91 18.47
C TYR A 129 -5.21 52.98 18.87
N MET A 130 -5.95 54.01 18.42
CA MET A 130 -7.39 54.10 18.71
C MET A 130 -8.22 53.01 18.00
N ALA A 131 -7.80 52.55 16.81
CA ALA A 131 -8.48 51.47 16.09
C ALA A 131 -8.24 50.08 16.71
N ILE A 132 -7.19 49.92 17.53
CA ILE A 132 -6.90 48.67 18.26
C ILE A 132 -7.67 48.63 19.59
N GLU A 133 -8.01 49.77 20.19
CA GLU A 133 -8.73 49.84 21.47
C GLU A 133 -10.26 49.64 21.36
N ASP A 134 -10.84 49.75 20.16
CA ASP A 134 -12.29 49.65 19.93
C ASP A 134 -12.79 48.26 19.48
N GLU A 135 -11.91 47.27 19.34
CA GLU A 135 -12.32 45.86 19.31
C GLU A 135 -12.41 45.38 20.76
N GLU A 136 -13.61 45.43 21.36
CA GLU A 136 -13.92 44.55 22.49
C GLU A 136 -13.70 43.10 22.02
N GLU A 137 -12.47 42.61 22.18
CA GLU A 137 -12.21 41.20 22.31
C GLU A 137 -13.15 40.73 23.42
N ASN A 138 -14.23 40.03 23.06
CA ASN A 138 -14.90 39.10 23.96
C ASN A 138 -13.90 37.97 24.25
N GLU A 139 -12.83 38.31 24.95
CA GLU A 139 -11.90 37.39 25.57
C GLU A 139 -12.71 36.72 26.68
N VAL A 140 -13.30 35.57 26.36
CA VAL A 140 -14.04 34.75 27.32
C VAL A 140 -13.02 34.33 28.39
N LYS A 141 -12.94 35.13 29.46
CA LYS A 141 -12.07 34.89 30.60
C LYS A 141 -12.65 33.72 31.38
N PHE A 142 -12.19 32.51 31.07
CA PHE A 142 -12.43 31.35 31.90
C PHE A 142 -11.93 31.66 33.31
N THR A 143 -12.77 31.36 34.29
CA THR A 143 -12.33 31.38 35.67
C THR A 143 -11.33 30.24 35.92
N PHE A 144 -10.42 30.43 36.86
CA PHE A 144 -9.46 29.39 37.23
C PHE A 144 -10.17 28.08 37.62
N ASP A 145 -11.31 28.17 38.30
CA ASP A 145 -12.13 27.02 38.71
C ASP A 145 -12.71 26.26 37.50
N GLU A 146 -13.15 26.96 36.45
CA GLU A 146 -13.63 26.34 35.20
C GLU A 146 -12.51 25.61 34.47
N LEU A 147 -11.32 26.23 34.40
CA LEU A 147 -10.15 25.62 33.77
C LEU A 147 -9.67 24.39 34.55
N GLN A 148 -9.65 24.47 35.88
CA GLN A 148 -9.26 23.36 36.75
C GLN A 148 -10.22 22.18 36.60
N ASN A 149 -11.53 22.44 36.62
CA ASN A 149 -12.54 21.40 36.43
C ASN A 149 -12.45 20.76 35.03
N ALA A 150 -12.20 21.54 33.99
CA ALA A 150 -11.99 21.03 32.64
C ALA A 150 -10.75 20.12 32.56
N TYR A 151 -9.64 20.51 33.19
CA TYR A 151 -8.42 19.71 33.24
C TYR A 151 -8.62 18.38 34.01
N GLU A 152 -9.30 18.43 35.16
CA GLU A 152 -9.58 17.25 35.98
C GLU A 152 -10.44 16.23 35.20
N ASN A 153 -11.48 16.70 34.51
CA ASN A 153 -12.35 15.87 33.67
C ASN A 153 -11.56 15.24 32.52
N LEU A 154 -10.72 16.02 31.83
CA LEU A 154 -9.86 15.53 30.76
C LEU A 154 -8.88 14.46 31.26
N TYR A 155 -8.32 14.63 32.45
CA TYR A 155 -7.41 13.67 33.06
C TYR A 155 -8.10 12.33 33.37
N VAL A 156 -9.32 12.36 33.91
CA VAL A 156 -10.12 11.15 34.16
C VAL A 156 -10.45 10.42 32.86
N GLU A 157 -10.81 11.14 31.80
CA GLU A 157 -11.03 10.54 30.47
C GLU A 157 -9.76 9.90 29.93
N TYR A 158 -8.61 10.57 30.04
CA TYR A 158 -7.32 10.01 29.65
C TYR A 158 -7.00 8.71 30.38
N GLU A 159 -7.20 8.65 31.69
CA GLU A 159 -6.95 7.44 32.49
C GLU A 159 -7.85 6.27 32.04
N ASN A 160 -9.13 6.54 31.79
CA ASN A 160 -10.08 5.55 31.25
C ASN A 160 -9.64 5.01 29.88
N VAL A 161 -9.19 5.89 28.98
CA VAL A 161 -8.65 5.51 27.67
C VAL A 161 -7.40 4.64 27.83
N CYS A 162 -6.50 4.97 28.76
CA CYS A 162 -5.30 4.18 29.04
C CYS A 162 -5.64 2.74 29.51
N LEU A 163 -6.63 2.60 30.39
CA LEU A 163 -7.10 1.28 30.84
C LEU A 163 -7.70 0.46 29.70
N LYS A 164 -8.48 1.10 28.83
CA LYS A 164 -9.05 0.45 27.64
C LYS A 164 -7.96 -0.01 26.68
N ASN A 165 -6.95 0.83 26.44
CA ASN A 165 -5.80 0.50 25.59
C ASN A 165 -5.00 -0.70 26.16
N LYS A 166 -4.77 -0.73 27.48
CA LYS A 166 -4.14 -1.87 28.16
C LYS A 166 -4.90 -3.18 27.93
N THR A 167 -6.23 -3.13 27.93
CA THR A 167 -7.08 -4.30 27.68
C THR A 167 -7.01 -4.72 26.21
N LEU A 168 -7.11 -3.78 25.28
CA LEU A 168 -6.97 -4.06 23.84
C LEU A 168 -5.61 -4.68 23.51
N LYS A 169 -4.53 -4.20 24.12
CA LYS A 169 -3.18 -4.76 23.93
C LYS A 169 -3.10 -6.22 24.38
N LYS A 170 -3.72 -6.57 25.51
CA LYS A 170 -3.80 -7.97 25.97
C LYS A 170 -4.59 -8.84 25.00
N ASN A 171 -5.73 -8.35 24.52
CA ASN A 171 -6.56 -9.06 23.56
C ASN A 171 -5.82 -9.28 22.25
N ALA A 172 -5.11 -8.27 21.74
CA ALA A 172 -4.30 -8.38 20.53
C ALA A 172 -3.20 -9.44 20.65
N ILE A 173 -2.50 -9.49 21.80
CA ILE A 173 -1.50 -10.53 22.07
C ILE A 173 -2.14 -11.92 22.12
N SER A 174 -3.29 -12.06 22.78
CA SER A 174 -4.04 -13.33 22.82
C SER A 174 -4.45 -13.79 21.43
N MET A 175 -5.05 -12.90 20.63
CA MET A 175 -5.48 -13.21 19.27
C MET A 175 -4.29 -13.56 18.36
N SER A 176 -3.15 -12.89 18.52
CA SER A 176 -1.93 -13.23 17.80
C SER A 176 -1.48 -14.66 18.09
N LYS A 177 -1.55 -15.08 19.35
CA LYS A 177 -1.22 -16.45 19.75
C LYS A 177 -2.18 -17.47 19.14
N ASP A 178 -3.48 -17.20 19.19
CA ASP A 178 -4.50 -18.08 18.59
C ASP A 178 -4.30 -18.23 17.07
N ILE A 179 -3.90 -17.15 16.38
CA ILE A 179 -3.56 -17.18 14.95
C ILE A 179 -2.35 -18.10 14.69
N ASP A 180 -1.30 -18.01 15.51
CA ASP A 180 -0.11 -18.85 15.37
C ASP A 180 -0.44 -20.33 15.61
N ASP A 181 -1.26 -20.64 16.62
CA ASP A 181 -1.73 -22.00 16.91
C ASP A 181 -2.54 -22.56 15.72
N LEU A 182 -3.52 -21.81 15.21
CA LEU A 182 -4.31 -22.19 14.04
C LEU A 182 -3.46 -22.38 12.77
N LYS A 183 -2.44 -21.54 12.59
CA LYS A 183 -1.50 -21.66 11.46
C LYS A 183 -0.69 -22.95 11.56
N SER A 184 -0.28 -23.33 12.77
CA SER A 184 0.42 -24.60 13.01
C SER A 184 -0.48 -25.81 12.71
N GLU A 185 -1.77 -25.73 13.04
CA GLU A 185 -2.73 -26.80 12.79
C GLU A 185 -3.05 -26.94 11.30
N ASN A 186 -3.28 -25.82 10.61
CA ASN A 186 -3.46 -25.81 9.15
C ASN A 186 -2.27 -26.41 8.41
N SER A 187 -1.03 -26.18 8.89
CA SER A 187 0.15 -26.82 8.31
C SER A 187 0.12 -28.35 8.45
N LYS A 188 -0.42 -28.89 9.55
CA LYS A 188 -0.58 -30.35 9.74
C LYS A 188 -1.60 -30.92 8.76
N TYR A 189 -2.79 -30.30 8.65
CA TYR A 189 -3.81 -30.75 7.71
C TYR A 189 -3.33 -30.67 6.25
N LEU A 190 -2.55 -29.65 5.88
CA LEU A 190 -1.97 -29.53 4.55
C LEU A 190 -1.05 -30.73 4.23
N ASN A 191 -0.18 -31.10 5.17
CA ASN A 191 0.71 -32.25 5.01
C ASN A 191 -0.06 -33.58 4.90
N GLU A 192 -1.14 -33.74 5.67
CA GLU A 192 -2.00 -34.92 5.60
C GLU A 192 -2.71 -35.04 4.25
N ILE A 193 -3.22 -33.91 3.72
CA ILE A 193 -3.83 -33.85 2.38
C ILE A 193 -2.82 -34.24 1.30
N GLU A 194 -1.58 -33.76 1.37
CA GLU A 194 -0.53 -34.10 0.41
C GLU A 194 -0.23 -35.62 0.44
N SER A 195 -0.09 -36.20 1.63
CA SER A 195 0.13 -37.63 1.82
C SER A 195 -1.03 -38.49 1.26
N LEU A 196 -2.27 -38.08 1.51
CA LEU A 196 -3.45 -38.76 0.97
C LEU A 196 -3.53 -38.66 -0.56
N LYS A 197 -3.15 -37.52 -1.13
CA LYS A 197 -3.10 -37.31 -2.58
C LYS A 197 -2.06 -38.23 -3.23
N ASP A 198 -0.88 -38.35 -2.64
CA ASP A 198 0.16 -39.28 -3.10
C ASP A 198 -0.31 -40.74 -3.02
N LYS A 199 -0.98 -41.10 -1.92
CA LYS A 199 -1.54 -42.43 -1.74
C LYS A 199 -2.60 -42.75 -2.79
N ASN A 200 -3.50 -41.80 -3.08
CA ASN A 200 -4.50 -41.93 -4.14
C ASN A 200 -3.86 -42.08 -5.52
N ARG A 201 -2.78 -41.33 -5.80
CA ARG A 201 -2.02 -41.50 -7.04
C ARG A 201 -1.48 -42.92 -7.20
N ILE A 202 -0.95 -43.50 -6.13
CA ILE A 202 -0.45 -44.89 -6.14
C ILE A 202 -1.60 -45.86 -6.43
N TYR A 203 -2.73 -45.74 -5.71
CA TYR A 203 -3.87 -46.62 -5.93
C TYR A 203 -4.46 -46.52 -7.34
N MET A 204 -4.52 -45.31 -7.91
CA MET A 204 -4.97 -45.13 -9.30
C MET A 204 -4.07 -45.88 -10.29
N ASN A 205 -2.74 -45.77 -10.14
CA ASN A 205 -1.80 -46.50 -10.99
C ASN A 205 -1.96 -48.03 -10.83
N GLU A 206 -2.17 -48.51 -9.62
CA GLU A 206 -2.34 -49.94 -9.33
C GLU A 206 -3.63 -50.49 -9.98
N ILE A 207 -4.72 -49.72 -9.94
CA ILE A 207 -5.97 -50.03 -10.65
C ILE A 207 -5.75 -50.09 -12.16
N GLU A 208 -5.01 -49.13 -12.74
CA GLU A 208 -4.68 -49.14 -14.17
C GLU A 208 -3.91 -50.40 -14.57
N ILE A 209 -2.89 -50.77 -13.80
CA ILE A 209 -2.11 -52.00 -14.03
C ILE A 209 -3.00 -53.24 -13.96
N LEU A 210 -3.85 -53.34 -12.93
CA LEU A 210 -4.79 -54.45 -12.78
C LEU A 210 -5.76 -54.53 -13.96
N ASN A 211 -6.24 -53.40 -14.45
CA ASN A 211 -7.17 -53.35 -15.58
C ASN A 211 -6.50 -53.84 -16.88
N VAL A 212 -5.26 -53.42 -17.15
CA VAL A 212 -4.46 -53.91 -18.28
C VAL A 212 -4.21 -55.42 -18.17
N SER A 213 -3.82 -55.89 -16.98
CA SER A 213 -3.58 -57.31 -16.71
C SER A 213 -4.84 -58.16 -16.92
N SER A 214 -5.98 -57.69 -16.41
CA SER A 214 -7.28 -58.34 -16.60
C SER A 214 -7.66 -58.43 -18.08
N LYS A 215 -7.45 -57.35 -18.84
CA LYS A 215 -7.74 -57.32 -20.28
C LYS A 215 -6.88 -58.33 -21.04
N LEU A 216 -5.57 -58.37 -20.76
CA LEU A 216 -4.66 -59.34 -21.36
C LEU A 216 -5.07 -60.80 -21.03
N SER A 217 -5.47 -61.04 -19.78
CA SER A 217 -5.95 -62.35 -19.36
C SER A 217 -7.21 -62.78 -20.13
N ILE A 218 -8.18 -61.88 -20.31
CA ILE A 218 -9.39 -62.15 -21.09
C ILE A 218 -9.04 -62.48 -22.54
N ASP A 219 -8.21 -61.65 -23.18
CA ASP A 219 -7.82 -61.85 -24.58
C ASP A 219 -7.11 -63.20 -24.78
N SER A 220 -6.26 -63.60 -23.83
CA SER A 220 -5.60 -64.91 -23.86
C SER A 220 -6.58 -66.08 -23.68
N LEU A 221 -7.65 -65.90 -22.92
CA LEU A 221 -8.68 -66.92 -22.74
C LEU A 221 -9.48 -67.12 -24.03
N GLU A 222 -9.90 -66.03 -24.67
CA GLU A 222 -10.62 -66.05 -25.94
C GLU A 222 -9.79 -66.72 -27.05
N GLU A 223 -8.49 -66.42 -27.13
CA GLU A 223 -7.60 -67.06 -28.09
C GLU A 223 -7.46 -68.57 -27.84
N ASN A 224 -7.34 -68.99 -26.58
CA ASN A 224 -7.30 -70.41 -26.23
C ASN A 224 -8.60 -71.14 -26.59
N GLU A 225 -9.77 -70.52 -26.39
CA GLU A 225 -11.05 -71.10 -26.83
C GLU A 225 -11.10 -71.28 -28.35
N LYS A 226 -10.61 -70.28 -29.11
CA LYS A 226 -10.52 -70.36 -30.57
C LYS A 226 -9.59 -71.49 -31.03
N LEU A 227 -8.40 -71.60 -30.43
CA LEU A 227 -7.45 -72.67 -30.74
C LEU A 227 -8.02 -74.05 -30.43
N LYS A 228 -8.79 -74.18 -29.35
CA LYS A 228 -9.45 -75.44 -28.98
C LYS A 228 -10.44 -75.89 -30.06
N ILE A 229 -11.25 -74.96 -30.57
CA ILE A 229 -12.19 -75.22 -31.68
C ILE A 229 -11.44 -75.68 -32.93
N GLU A 230 -10.33 -75.01 -33.27
CA GLU A 230 -9.53 -75.35 -34.45
C GLU A 230 -8.85 -76.73 -34.34
N ILE A 231 -8.33 -77.07 -33.16
CA ILE A 231 -7.78 -78.40 -32.87
C ILE A 231 -8.86 -79.48 -33.02
N ASP A 232 -10.07 -79.24 -32.51
CA ASP A 232 -11.16 -80.22 -32.60
C ASP A 232 -11.63 -80.41 -34.05
N ALA A 233 -11.65 -79.33 -34.85
CA ALA A 233 -11.88 -79.42 -36.29
C ALA A 233 -10.78 -80.24 -36.99
N LEU A 234 -9.51 -79.98 -36.68
CA LEU A 234 -8.37 -80.70 -37.26
C LEU A 234 -8.42 -82.20 -36.91
N LYS A 235 -8.67 -82.56 -35.64
CA LYS A 235 -8.86 -83.96 -35.21
C LYS A 235 -9.94 -84.65 -36.03
N LYS A 236 -11.07 -83.98 -36.26
CA LYS A 236 -12.17 -84.52 -37.07
C LYS A 236 -11.74 -84.75 -38.53
N THR A 237 -11.01 -83.81 -39.14
CA THR A 237 -10.48 -84.00 -40.50
C THR A 237 -9.48 -85.16 -40.59
N PHE A 238 -8.61 -85.31 -39.59
CA PHE A 238 -7.64 -86.40 -39.53
C PHE A 238 -8.32 -87.77 -39.38
N LEU A 239 -9.36 -87.87 -38.54
CA LEU A 239 -10.18 -89.08 -38.43
C LEU A 239 -10.82 -89.46 -39.77
N ASN A 240 -11.39 -88.50 -40.48
CA ASN A 240 -11.95 -88.73 -41.81
C ASN A 240 -10.88 -89.23 -42.80
N PHE A 241 -9.69 -88.62 -42.80
CA PHE A 241 -8.58 -89.06 -43.64
C PHE A 241 -8.15 -90.50 -43.33
N LEU A 242 -8.00 -90.85 -42.04
CA LEU A 242 -7.67 -92.22 -41.63
C LEU A 242 -8.73 -93.23 -42.10
N ILE A 243 -10.02 -92.89 -41.99
CA ILE A 243 -11.11 -93.75 -42.48
C ILE A 243 -10.94 -94.01 -43.99
N VAL A 244 -10.78 -92.95 -44.79
CA VAL A 244 -10.57 -93.08 -46.25
C VAL A 244 -9.34 -93.93 -46.56
N LEU A 245 -8.23 -93.70 -45.87
CA LEU A 245 -6.99 -94.46 -46.05
C LEU A 245 -7.19 -95.95 -45.73
N THR A 246 -7.86 -96.27 -44.61
CA THR A 246 -8.14 -97.67 -44.25
C THR A 246 -9.07 -98.35 -45.26
N SER A 247 -10.09 -97.64 -45.77
CA SER A 247 -10.94 -98.17 -46.84
C SER A 247 -10.17 -98.43 -48.12
N TRP A 248 -9.22 -97.56 -48.49
CA TRP A 248 -8.37 -97.75 -49.68
C TRP A 248 -7.40 -98.93 -49.55
N ILE A 249 -6.86 -99.19 -48.34
CA ILE A 249 -5.95 -100.32 -48.10
C ILE A 249 -6.69 -101.68 -48.13
N ILE A 250 -7.99 -101.72 -47.79
CA ILE A 250 -8.78 -102.96 -47.68
C ILE A 250 -9.38 -103.41 -49.04
N CYS A 251 -9.56 -102.49 -50.00
CA CYS A 251 -10.02 -102.78 -51.36
C CYS A 251 -8.86 -103.16 -52.30
#